data_AF-A0A1G8RJS4-F1
#
_entry.id   AF-A0A1G8RJS4-F1
#
_cell.length_a   1.000
_cell.length_b   1.000
_cell.length_c   1.000
_cell.angle_alpha   90.00
_cell.angle_beta   90.00
_cell.angle_gamma   90.00
#
_symmetry.space_group_name_H-M   'P 1'
#
loop_
_entity.id
_entity.type
_entity.pdbx_description
1 polymer ?
#
loop_
_entity_poly.entity_id
_entity_poly.type
_entity_poly.pdbx_seq_one_letter_code
_entity_poly.pdbx_strand_id
1 'polypeptide(L)'
;MLDLPQISQVSANLLEHARHKGVSELELQRAIQEENVSFLNEVSDELFSYDEVFTHAREQGEELERALLEGYNIKFITKDGLKTWLKQKFGFEEGRDYREEEGQIKGLVLDKDERQMLESSLAGNWTIETVDNDENQNEQRVILHLNVWFD
;
A
#
# COMPACT_ATOMS: atom_id res chain seq x y z
N MET A 1 14.60 -3.21 14.50
CA MET A 1 13.48 -3.03 13.56
C MET A 1 12.50 -2.10 14.24
N LEU A 2 12.10 -0.99 13.60
CA LEU A 2 11.05 -0.14 14.16
C LEU A 2 9.77 -0.97 14.18
N ASP A 3 9.05 -0.93 15.30
CA ASP A 3 7.77 -1.63 15.46
C ASP A 3 6.68 -0.80 14.75
N LEU A 4 6.58 -0.94 13.43
CA LEU A 4 5.63 -0.16 12.63
C LEU A 4 4.19 -0.61 12.89
N PRO A 5 3.22 0.33 12.93
CA PRO A 5 1.82 -0.03 13.07
C PRO A 5 1.37 -0.94 11.92
N GLN A 6 0.61 -1.96 12.28
CA GLN A 6 0.03 -2.92 11.34
C GLN A 6 -1.36 -2.46 10.96
N ILE A 7 -1.64 -2.30 9.66
CA ILE A 7 -2.96 -1.90 9.16
C ILE A 7 -3.49 -2.91 8.14
N SER A 8 -4.79 -2.97 7.99
CA SER A 8 -5.46 -3.78 6.98
C SER A 8 -5.26 -3.22 5.58
N GLN A 9 -5.49 -4.05 4.57
CA GLN A 9 -5.48 -3.62 3.17
C GLN A 9 -6.45 -2.47 2.88
N VAL A 10 -7.60 -2.40 3.58
CA VAL A 10 -8.62 -1.36 3.39
C VAL A 10 -8.03 0.00 3.77
N SER A 11 -7.50 0.10 4.98
CA SER A 11 -6.87 1.32 5.49
C SER A 11 -5.64 1.72 4.69
N ALA A 12 -4.78 0.75 4.30
CA ALA A 12 -3.62 1.03 3.45
C ALA A 12 -4.04 1.62 2.11
N ASN A 13 -5.02 1.02 1.44
CA ASN A 13 -5.51 1.52 0.16
C ASN A 13 -6.17 2.91 0.28
N LEU A 14 -6.95 3.17 1.34
CA LEU A 14 -7.58 4.47 1.57
C LEU A 14 -6.57 5.58 1.88
N LEU A 15 -5.51 5.27 2.66
CA LEU A 15 -4.43 6.21 2.94
C LEU A 15 -3.66 6.56 1.65
N GLU A 16 -3.26 5.56 0.87
CA GLU A 16 -2.52 5.82 -0.37
C GLU A 16 -3.41 6.45 -1.44
N HIS A 17 -4.71 6.13 -1.48
CA HIS A 17 -5.65 6.82 -2.36
C HIS A 17 -5.72 8.32 -2.05
N ALA A 18 -5.83 8.72 -0.79
CA ALA A 18 -5.84 10.14 -0.41
C ALA A 18 -4.56 10.85 -0.85
N ARG A 19 -3.38 10.23 -0.63
CA ARG A 19 -2.09 10.73 -1.11
C ARG A 19 -2.05 10.86 -2.63
N HIS A 20 -2.53 9.83 -3.35
CA HIS A 20 -2.60 9.82 -4.81
C HIS A 20 -3.47 10.95 -5.38
N LYS A 21 -4.52 11.33 -4.66
CA LYS A 21 -5.39 12.48 -5.01
C LYS A 21 -4.78 13.84 -4.66
N GLY A 22 -3.58 13.86 -4.09
CA GLY A 22 -2.84 15.08 -3.78
C GLY A 22 -3.16 15.68 -2.41
N VAL A 23 -3.84 14.95 -1.53
CA VAL A 23 -4.00 15.38 -0.12
C VAL A 23 -2.63 15.43 0.53
N SER A 24 -2.25 16.57 1.08
CA SER A 24 -0.96 16.70 1.77
C SER A 24 -0.94 15.91 3.07
N GLU A 25 0.26 15.50 3.53
CA GLU A 25 0.41 14.80 4.82
C GLU A 25 -0.22 15.57 5.98
N LEU A 26 -0.13 16.90 6.00
CA LEU A 26 -0.72 17.73 7.05
C LEU A 26 -2.26 17.73 7.02
N GLU A 27 -2.85 17.77 5.82
CA GLU A 27 -4.31 17.70 5.67
C GLU A 27 -4.83 16.31 6.03
N LEU A 28 -4.14 15.25 5.59
CA LEU A 28 -4.51 13.88 5.91
C LEU A 28 -4.35 13.59 7.41
N GLN A 29 -3.30 14.10 8.05
CA GLN A 29 -3.12 14.01 9.50
C GLN A 29 -4.29 14.67 10.25
N ARG A 30 -4.66 15.91 9.86
CA ARG A 30 -5.81 16.61 10.47
C ARG A 30 -7.11 15.85 10.25
N ALA A 31 -7.33 15.35 9.04
CA ALA A 31 -8.52 14.56 8.74
C ALA A 31 -8.62 13.29 9.60
N ILE A 32 -7.49 12.64 9.88
CA ILE A 32 -7.44 11.49 10.78
C ILE A 32 -7.72 11.89 12.24
N GLN A 33 -7.09 12.97 12.73
CA GLN A 33 -7.28 13.45 14.11
C GLN A 33 -8.72 13.90 14.38
N GLU A 34 -9.38 14.50 13.39
CA GLU A 34 -10.74 15.02 13.48
C GLU A 34 -11.81 14.01 13.04
N GLU A 35 -11.42 12.80 12.62
CA GLU A 35 -12.29 11.81 11.98
C GLU A 35 -13.14 12.41 10.84
N ASN A 36 -12.53 13.30 10.03
CA ASN A 36 -13.22 14.12 9.04
C ASN A 36 -13.50 13.35 7.73
N VAL A 37 -14.48 12.46 7.77
CA VAL A 37 -14.96 11.68 6.62
C VAL A 37 -15.43 12.57 5.46
N SER A 38 -16.07 13.70 5.76
CA SER A 38 -16.58 14.61 4.71
C SER A 38 -15.45 15.11 3.82
N PHE A 39 -14.35 15.57 4.41
CA PHE A 39 -13.17 16.01 3.67
C PHE A 39 -12.56 14.88 2.82
N LEU A 40 -12.44 13.66 3.38
CA LEU A 40 -11.89 12.52 2.65
C LEU A 40 -12.78 12.08 1.49
N ASN A 41 -14.10 12.18 1.63
CA ASN A 41 -15.06 11.90 0.56
C ASN A 41 -15.10 13.00 -0.52
N GLU A 42 -14.65 14.23 -0.24
CA GLU A 42 -14.54 15.26 -1.30
C GLU A 42 -13.46 14.93 -2.33
N VAL A 43 -12.42 14.17 -1.92
CA VAL A 43 -11.34 13.71 -2.80
C VAL A 43 -11.55 12.27 -3.30
N SER A 44 -12.61 11.60 -2.85
CA SER A 44 -12.90 10.23 -3.26
C SER A 44 -13.32 10.14 -4.74
N ASP A 45 -13.24 8.94 -5.30
CA ASP A 45 -13.85 8.63 -6.59
C ASP A 45 -14.79 7.43 -6.47
N GLU A 46 -15.40 7.01 -7.58
CA GLU A 46 -16.42 5.96 -7.59
C GLU A 46 -15.98 4.63 -6.96
N LEU A 47 -14.68 4.37 -6.87
CA LEU A 47 -14.13 3.11 -6.35
C LEU A 47 -13.74 3.16 -4.87
N PHE A 48 -13.73 4.35 -4.25
CA PHE A 48 -13.28 4.53 -2.86
C PHE A 48 -14.36 5.25 -2.03
N SER A 49 -14.65 4.70 -0.85
CA SER A 49 -15.48 5.36 0.17
C SER A 49 -14.72 5.38 1.49
N TYR A 50 -14.79 6.52 2.18
CA TYR A 50 -14.20 6.73 3.50
C TYR A 50 -15.23 6.63 4.63
N ASP A 51 -16.50 6.32 4.32
CA ASP A 51 -17.62 6.39 5.28
C ASP A 51 -17.37 5.59 6.56
N GLU A 52 -16.70 4.44 6.42
CA GLU A 52 -16.44 3.53 7.54
C GLU A 52 -14.97 3.49 7.95
N VAL A 53 -14.09 4.34 7.40
CA VAL A 53 -12.63 4.21 7.59
C VAL A 53 -12.21 4.22 9.06
N PHE A 54 -12.80 5.12 9.87
CA PHE A 54 -12.46 5.25 11.28
C PHE A 54 -13.12 4.18 12.15
N THR A 55 -14.34 3.75 11.80
CA THR A 55 -15.00 2.61 12.46
C THR A 55 -14.20 1.34 12.24
N HIS A 56 -13.87 1.04 10.98
CA HIS A 56 -13.05 -0.10 10.57
C HIS A 56 -11.69 -0.09 11.27
N ALA A 57 -10.97 1.03 11.24
CA ALA A 57 -9.67 1.15 11.91
C ALA A 57 -9.75 0.85 13.41
N ARG A 58 -10.78 1.36 14.10
CA ARG A 58 -11.01 1.10 15.53
C ARG A 58 -11.30 -0.36 15.81
N GLU A 59 -12.14 -1.00 15.00
CA GLU A 59 -12.46 -2.43 15.11
C GLU A 59 -11.24 -3.34 14.86
N GLN A 60 -10.36 -2.91 13.95
CA GLN A 60 -9.12 -3.62 13.62
C GLN A 60 -7.94 -3.23 14.53
N GLY A 61 -8.12 -2.31 15.48
CA GLY A 61 -7.07 -1.84 16.39
C GLY A 61 -5.92 -1.13 15.66
N GLU A 62 -6.24 -0.33 14.64
CA GLU A 62 -5.27 0.32 13.76
C GLU A 62 -4.98 1.76 14.20
N GLU A 63 -3.69 2.09 14.29
CA GLU A 63 -3.21 3.43 14.62
C GLU A 63 -2.96 4.23 13.33
N LEU A 64 -4.04 4.73 12.70
CA LEU A 64 -3.95 5.40 11.38
C LEU A 64 -3.02 6.62 11.37
N GLU A 65 -3.04 7.45 12.41
CA GLU A 65 -2.17 8.63 12.48
C GLU A 65 -0.69 8.22 12.54
N ARG A 66 -0.39 7.18 13.32
CA ARG A 66 0.97 6.65 13.41
C ARG A 66 1.39 6.00 12.10
N ALA A 67 0.49 5.27 11.45
CA ALA A 67 0.70 4.68 10.13
C ALA A 67 1.01 5.73 9.06
N LEU A 68 0.35 6.90 9.13
CA LEU A 68 0.62 8.02 8.26
C LEU A 68 2.05 8.55 8.46
N LEU A 69 2.44 8.81 9.72
CA LEU A 69 3.67 9.53 10.08
C LEU A 69 4.93 8.66 10.09
N GLU A 70 4.83 7.41 10.54
CA GLU A 70 5.96 6.51 10.73
C GLU A 70 6.07 5.46 9.60
N GLY A 71 5.03 5.34 8.77
CA GLY A 71 4.85 4.22 7.86
C GLY A 71 4.10 3.06 8.51
N TYR A 72 3.83 2.02 7.73
CA TYR A 72 3.03 0.87 8.16
C TYR A 72 3.42 -0.41 7.44
N ASN A 73 3.01 -1.52 8.04
CA ASN A 73 3.03 -2.85 7.44
C ASN A 73 1.59 -3.30 7.21
N ILE A 74 1.33 -3.95 6.08
CA ILE A 74 0.00 -4.47 5.79
C ILE A 74 -0.14 -5.86 6.41
N LYS A 75 -1.18 -6.08 7.23
CA LYS A 75 -1.40 -7.36 7.92
C LYS A 75 -1.56 -8.53 6.95
N PHE A 76 -2.38 -8.30 5.92
CA PHE A 76 -2.73 -9.24 4.88
C PHE A 76 -3.23 -8.44 3.68
N ILE A 77 -2.85 -8.84 2.47
CA ILE A 77 -3.35 -8.22 1.25
C ILE A 77 -3.66 -9.26 0.18
N THR A 78 -4.85 -9.16 -0.43
CA THR A 78 -5.20 -9.98 -1.59
C THR A 78 -4.42 -9.50 -2.82
N LYS A 79 -4.43 -10.29 -3.90
CA LYS A 79 -3.84 -9.87 -5.18
C LYS A 79 -4.46 -8.59 -5.70
N ASP A 80 -5.78 -8.49 -5.72
CA ASP A 80 -6.49 -7.28 -6.18
C ASP A 80 -6.24 -6.08 -5.25
N GLY A 81 -6.15 -6.33 -3.94
CA GLY A 81 -5.75 -5.34 -2.96
C GLY A 81 -4.34 -4.81 -3.24
N LEU A 82 -3.39 -5.69 -3.55
CA LEU A 82 -2.00 -5.33 -3.85
C LEU A 82 -1.88 -4.54 -5.15
N LYS A 83 -2.63 -4.93 -6.19
CA LYS A 83 -2.72 -4.16 -7.45
C LYS A 83 -3.25 -2.75 -7.21
N THR A 84 -4.28 -2.63 -6.38
CA THR A 84 -4.84 -1.34 -5.98
C THR A 84 -3.80 -0.52 -5.24
N TRP A 85 -3.11 -1.13 -4.27
CA TRP A 85 -2.09 -0.48 -3.47
C TRP A 85 -0.92 0.02 -4.31
N LEU A 86 -0.39 -0.81 -5.21
CA LEU A 86 0.69 -0.45 -6.14
C LEU A 86 0.31 0.75 -7.02
N LYS A 87 -0.94 0.77 -7.51
CA LYS A 87 -1.46 1.89 -8.28
C LYS A 87 -1.53 3.17 -7.46
N GLN A 88 -2.09 3.11 -6.25
CA GLN A 88 -2.23 4.31 -5.43
C GLN A 88 -0.86 4.82 -4.93
N LYS A 89 0.02 3.92 -4.51
CA LYS A 89 1.33 4.24 -3.91
C LYS A 89 2.34 4.75 -4.92
N PHE A 90 2.48 4.05 -6.05
CA PHE A 90 3.55 4.28 -7.03
C PHE A 90 3.02 4.68 -8.42
N GLY A 91 1.71 4.61 -8.63
CA GLY A 91 1.12 4.82 -9.95
C GLY A 91 1.19 3.60 -10.86
N PHE A 92 1.65 2.44 -10.40
CA PHE A 92 1.85 1.26 -11.27
C PHE A 92 0.53 0.60 -11.70
N GLU A 93 0.42 0.29 -12.99
CA GLU A 93 -0.77 -0.29 -13.61
C GLU A 93 -0.45 -1.58 -14.37
N GLU A 94 -1.36 -2.54 -14.27
CA GLU A 94 -1.30 -3.79 -15.04
C GLU A 94 -1.36 -3.49 -16.55
N GLY A 95 -0.54 -4.20 -17.33
CA GLY A 95 -0.43 -4.04 -18.78
C GLY A 95 0.51 -2.89 -19.19
N ARG A 96 0.81 -1.95 -18.29
CA ARG A 96 1.82 -0.90 -18.50
C ARG A 96 3.12 -1.20 -17.76
N ASP A 97 3.02 -1.39 -16.45
CA ASP A 97 4.19 -1.47 -15.55
C ASP A 97 4.46 -2.90 -15.08
N TYR A 98 3.42 -3.75 -15.07
CA TYR A 98 3.54 -5.17 -14.71
C TYR A 98 2.49 -6.02 -15.41
N ARG A 99 2.60 -7.35 -15.27
CA ARG A 99 1.58 -8.32 -15.65
C ARG A 99 1.17 -9.16 -14.46
N GLU A 100 -0.11 -9.47 -14.40
CA GLU A 100 -0.64 -10.46 -13.47
C GLU A 100 -0.50 -11.88 -14.06
N GLU A 101 -0.03 -12.80 -13.25
CA GLU A 101 -0.05 -14.24 -13.52
C GLU A 101 -0.62 -14.99 -12.30
N GLU A 102 -0.78 -16.31 -12.42
CA GLU A 102 -1.33 -17.13 -11.33
C GLU A 102 -0.45 -17.02 -10.07
N GLY A 103 -0.98 -16.36 -9.04
CA GLY A 103 -0.28 -16.11 -7.78
C GLY A 103 0.91 -15.13 -7.89
N GLN A 104 1.06 -14.39 -8.99
CA GLN A 104 2.26 -13.58 -9.24
C GLN A 104 1.95 -12.20 -9.84
N ILE A 105 2.77 -11.22 -9.50
CA ILE A 105 2.88 -9.92 -10.19
C ILE A 105 4.29 -9.80 -10.76
N LYS A 106 4.42 -9.75 -12.08
CA LYS A 106 5.72 -9.79 -12.78
C LYS A 106 6.05 -8.52 -13.54
N GLY A 107 7.33 -8.18 -13.57
CA GLY A 107 7.86 -7.15 -14.45
C GLY A 107 7.95 -5.76 -13.83
N LEU A 108 7.60 -5.63 -12.54
CA LEU A 108 7.82 -4.40 -11.78
C LEU A 108 9.31 -4.04 -11.82
N VAL A 109 9.59 -2.78 -12.15
CA VAL A 109 10.93 -2.20 -12.07
C VAL A 109 10.84 -1.12 -11.00
N LEU A 110 11.63 -1.26 -9.95
CA LEU A 110 11.61 -0.40 -8.78
C LEU A 110 12.95 0.29 -8.63
N ASP A 111 12.97 1.58 -8.33
CA ASP A 111 14.17 2.19 -7.79
C ASP A 111 14.44 1.74 -6.35
N LYS A 112 15.56 2.20 -5.78
CA LYS A 112 15.97 1.82 -4.43
C LYS A 112 14.96 2.24 -3.35
N ASP A 113 14.37 3.42 -3.47
CA ASP A 113 13.44 3.97 -2.48
C ASP A 113 12.09 3.26 -2.58
N GLU A 114 11.59 3.04 -3.80
CA GLU A 114 10.39 2.25 -4.08
C GLU A 114 10.54 0.81 -3.58
N ARG A 115 11.70 0.19 -3.79
CA ARG A 115 12.01 -1.15 -3.27
C ARG A 115 11.93 -1.19 -1.75
N GLN A 116 12.54 -0.22 -1.07
CA GLN A 116 12.52 -0.15 0.39
C GLN A 116 11.11 0.07 0.93
N MET A 117 10.30 0.93 0.29
CA MET A 117 8.91 1.15 0.67
C MET A 117 8.06 -0.11 0.46
N LEU A 118 8.22 -0.80 -0.67
CA LEU A 118 7.53 -2.05 -0.94
C LEU A 118 7.90 -3.11 0.11
N GLU A 119 9.19 -3.34 0.38
CA GLU A 119 9.64 -4.31 1.38
C GLU A 119 9.12 -4.01 2.78
N SER A 120 9.05 -2.72 3.15
CA SER A 120 8.59 -2.31 4.47
C SER A 120 7.08 -2.53 4.62
N SER A 121 6.28 -2.21 3.59
CA SER A 121 4.82 -2.26 3.70
C SER A 121 4.20 -3.60 3.31
N LEU A 122 4.87 -4.43 2.51
CA LEU A 122 4.30 -5.65 1.94
C LEU A 122 3.91 -6.64 3.05
N ALA A 123 2.71 -7.20 2.92
CA ALA A 123 2.22 -8.20 3.86
C ALA A 123 3.01 -9.51 3.75
N GLY A 124 3.18 -10.22 4.87
CA GLY A 124 3.94 -11.48 4.93
C GLY A 124 3.38 -12.62 4.08
N ASN A 125 2.18 -12.45 3.52
CA ASN A 125 1.60 -13.37 2.55
C ASN A 125 2.13 -13.18 1.13
N TRP A 126 3.09 -12.27 0.94
CA TRP A 126 3.78 -12.05 -0.31
C TRP A 126 5.29 -12.10 -0.10
N THR A 127 6.01 -12.57 -1.11
CA THR A 127 7.48 -12.58 -1.15
C THR A 127 7.97 -11.86 -2.39
N ILE A 128 9.09 -11.13 -2.28
CA ILE A 128 9.71 -10.43 -3.40
C ILE A 128 10.91 -11.23 -3.90
N GLU A 129 10.89 -11.61 -5.17
CA GLU A 129 12.04 -12.18 -5.89
C GLU A 129 12.66 -11.12 -6.79
N THR A 130 13.99 -10.94 -6.71
CA THR A 130 14.74 -10.08 -7.64
C THR A 130 15.17 -10.90 -8.85
N VAL A 131 14.80 -10.46 -10.06
CA VAL A 131 15.06 -11.16 -11.32
C VAL A 131 16.41 -10.76 -11.93
N ASP A 132 16.71 -9.46 -11.90
CA ASP A 132 17.97 -8.91 -12.40
C ASP A 132 18.64 -8.12 -11.26
N ASN A 133 19.81 -8.57 -10.82
CA ASN A 133 20.61 -7.90 -9.79
C ASN A 133 21.92 -7.43 -10.42
N ASP A 134 21.87 -6.33 -11.15
CA ASP A 134 23.08 -5.59 -11.48
C ASP A 134 23.28 -4.58 -10.36
N GLU A 135 24.21 -4.85 -9.44
CA GLU A 135 24.48 -4.02 -8.24
C GLU A 135 24.87 -2.57 -8.60
N ASN A 136 25.17 -2.29 -9.87
CA ASN A 136 25.45 -0.96 -10.41
C ASN A 136 24.23 -0.25 -11.02
N GLN A 137 23.05 -0.86 -11.03
CA GLN A 137 21.83 -0.24 -11.57
C GLN A 137 20.96 0.34 -10.45
N ASN A 138 20.43 1.53 -10.72
CA ASN A 138 19.57 2.27 -9.78
C ASN A 138 18.15 1.69 -9.70
N GLU A 139 17.85 0.69 -10.53
CA GLU A 139 16.55 0.06 -10.72
C GLU A 139 16.70 -1.46 -10.62
N GLN A 140 15.73 -2.12 -10.00
CA GLN A 140 15.69 -3.58 -9.82
C GLN A 140 14.38 -4.13 -10.38
N ARG A 141 14.48 -5.16 -11.22
CA ARG A 141 13.31 -5.90 -11.69
C ARG A 141 12.91 -6.96 -10.67
N VAL A 142 11.64 -6.99 -10.29
CA VAL A 142 11.12 -7.89 -9.26
C VAL A 142 9.88 -8.67 -9.70
N ILE A 143 9.64 -9.78 -9.02
CA ILE A 143 8.41 -10.55 -9.06
C ILE A 143 7.85 -10.63 -7.64
N LEU A 144 6.57 -10.37 -7.48
CA LEU A 144 5.85 -10.57 -6.21
C LEU A 144 5.14 -11.91 -6.30
N HIS A 145 5.36 -12.77 -5.31
CA HIS A 145 4.77 -14.10 -5.21
C HIS A 145 3.79 -14.16 -4.05
N LEU A 146 2.57 -14.61 -4.31
CA LEU A 146 1.62 -14.95 -3.26
C LEU A 146 2.08 -16.24 -2.58
N ASN A 147 2.26 -16.18 -1.27
CA ASN A 147 2.60 -17.34 -0.45
C ASN A 147 1.34 -18.20 -0.29
N VAL A 148 1.33 -19.39 -0.92
CA VAL A 148 0.17 -20.30 -0.94
C VAL A 148 0.02 -21.08 0.37
N TRP A 149 0.96 -20.93 1.31
CA TRP A 149 1.00 -21.69 2.56
C TRP A 149 0.86 -20.74 3.75
N PHE A 150 -0.32 -20.74 4.37
CA PHE A 150 -0.44 -20.44 5.79
C PHE A 150 -0.77 -21.77 6.46
N ASP A 151 0.17 -22.30 7.23
CA ASP A 151 -0.13 -23.31 8.26
C ASP A 151 -0.85 -22.65 9.44
#